data_AF-A0A2E0XV56-F1
#
_entry.id   AF-A0A2E0XV56-F1
#
_cell.length_a   1.000
_cell.length_b   1.000
_cell.length_c   1.000
_cell.angle_alpha   90.00
_cell.angle_beta   90.00
_cell.angle_gamma   90.00
#
_symmetry.space_group_name_H-M   'P 1'
#
loop_
_entity.id
_entity.type
_entity.pdbx_description
1 polymer ?
#
loop_
_entity_poly.entity_id
_entity_poly.type
_entity_poly.pdbx_seq_one_letter_code
_entity_poly.pdbx_strand_id
1 'polypeptide(L)' 'KGVKTNLQNGPQPLQLYNLEDDIKELKNVSDDNPNIIKKIESIILNARTTPSLEKFKIKALDN' A
#
# COMPACT_ATOMS: atom_id res chain seq x y z
N LYS A 1 6.98 6.75 4.20
CA LYS A 1 5.63 6.16 4.44
C LYS A 1 5.06 5.64 3.13
N GLY A 2 4.48 4.44 3.12
CA GLY A 2 3.81 3.87 1.95
C GLY A 2 2.30 3.86 2.12
N VAL A 3 1.53 4.17 1.07
CA VAL A 3 0.07 4.28 1.10
C VAL A 3 -0.57 3.57 -0.10
N LYS A 4 -1.59 2.75 0.17
CA LYS A 4 -2.49 2.16 -0.83
C LYS A 4 -3.93 2.50 -0.49
N THR A 5 -4.61 3.18 -1.41
CA THR A 5 -6.02 3.55 -1.29
C THR A 5 -6.86 2.77 -2.31
N ASN A 6 -8.19 2.80 -2.17
CA ASN A 6 -9.14 2.25 -3.16
C ASN A 6 -8.96 0.75 -3.49
N LEU A 7 -8.43 -0.05 -2.55
CA LEU A 7 -8.16 -1.48 -2.75
C LEU A 7 -9.44 -2.34 -2.90
N GLN A 8 -10.62 -1.77 -2.68
CA GLN A 8 -11.89 -2.40 -3.01
C GLN A 8 -12.22 -2.32 -4.50
N ASN A 9 -11.52 -1.48 -5.27
CA ASN A 9 -11.71 -1.31 -6.71
C ASN A 9 -10.75 -2.21 -7.52
N GLY A 10 -10.00 -3.10 -6.86
CA GLY A 10 -8.98 -3.96 -7.48
C GLY A 10 -7.55 -3.51 -7.16
N PRO A 11 -6.54 -4.10 -7.82
CA PRO A 11 -5.13 -3.74 -7.60
C PRO A 11 -4.89 -2.24 -7.83
N GLN A 12 -4.17 -1.61 -6.90
CA GLN A 12 -3.83 -0.18 -6.94
C GLN A 12 -2.31 -0.02 -6.78
N PRO A 13 -1.70 1.01 -7.39
CA PRO A 13 -0.29 1.31 -7.18
C PRO A 13 -0.03 1.76 -5.72
N LEU A 14 1.13 1.39 -5.19
CA LEU A 14 1.62 1.90 -3.91
C LEU A 14 2.24 3.29 -4.10
N GLN A 15 1.78 4.25 -3.33
CA GLN A 15 2.39 5.58 -3.23
C GLN A 15 3.44 5.57 -2.13
N LEU A 16 4.53 6.33 -2.31
CA LEU A 16 5.63 6.43 -1.36
C LEU A 16 5.98 7.90 -1.11
N TYR A 17 6.07 8.28 0.17
CA TYR A 17 6.38 9.64 0.60
C TYR A 17 7.53 9.65 1.62
N ASN A 18 8.45 10.61 1.51
CA ASN A 18 9.45 10.85 2.55
C ASN A 18 8.90 11.83 3.59
N LEU A 19 8.53 11.36 4.78
CA LEU A 19 7.90 12.22 5.79
C LEU A 19 8.87 13.20 6.46
N GLU A 20 10.18 12.97 6.35
CA GLU A 20 11.19 13.89 6.89
C GLU A 20 11.18 15.21 6.11
N ASP A 21 11.07 15.14 4.78
CA ASP A 21 11.09 16.31 3.90
C ASP A 21 9.69 16.73 3.40
N ASP A 22 8.73 15.80 3.41
CA ASP A 22 7.38 15.95 2.85
C ASP A 22 6.33 15.41 3.82
N ILE A 23 6.20 16.07 4.97
CA ILE A 23 5.22 15.72 6.02
C ILE A 23 3.76 15.80 5.53
N LYS A 24 3.50 16.58 4.47
CA LYS A 24 2.16 16.75 3.88
C LYS A 24 1.85 15.72 2.78
N GLU A 25 2.78 14.83 2.46
CA GLU A 25 2.60 13.74 1.48
C GLU A 25 2.21 14.27 0.08
N LEU A 26 2.83 15.37 -0.35
CA LEU A 26 2.53 16.03 -1.63
C LEU A 26 3.33 15.45 -2.80
N LYS A 27 4.51 14.87 -2.54
CA LYS A 27 5.41 14.36 -3.58
C LYS A 27 5.52 12.84 -3.49
N ASN A 28 4.78 12.15 -4.36
CA ASN A 28 4.96 10.71 -4.54
C ASN A 28 6.32 10.43 -5.20
N VAL A 29 7.15 9.62 -4.55
CA VAL A 29 8.48 9.20 -5.01
C VAL A 29 8.56 7.70 -5.26
N SER A 30 7.41 7.04 -5.52
CA SER A 30 7.32 5.60 -5.74
C SER A 30 8.22 5.10 -6.87
N ASP A 31 8.22 5.84 -7.98
CA ASP A 31 8.84 5.41 -9.24
C ASP A 31 10.37 5.41 -9.14
N ASP A 32 10.91 6.31 -8.31
CA ASP A 32 12.35 6.44 -8.04
C ASP A 32 12.86 5.42 -7.02
N ASN A 33 11.98 4.70 -6.32
CA ASN A 33 12.32 3.86 -5.18
C ASN A 33 11.77 2.41 -5.26
N PRO A 34 12.02 1.67 -6.36
CA PRO A 34 11.39 0.36 -6.61
C PRO A 34 11.72 -0.69 -5.55
N ASN A 35 12.89 -0.63 -4.93
CA ASN A 35 13.29 -1.56 -3.87
C ASN A 35 12.47 -1.35 -2.58
N ILE A 36 12.18 -0.09 -2.24
CA ILE A 36 11.36 0.26 -1.08
C ILE A 36 9.90 -0.16 -1.35
N ILE A 37 9.41 0.05 -2.56
CA ILE A 37 8.07 -0.40 -3.00
C ILE A 37 7.92 -1.91 -2.78
N LYS A 38 8.84 -2.73 -3.29
CA LYS A 38 8.82 -4.19 -3.11
C LYS A 38 8.79 -4.61 -1.64
N LYS A 39 9.58 -3.95 -0.80
CA LYS A 39 9.63 -4.23 0.64
C LYS A 39 8.30 -3.91 1.32
N ILE A 40 7.70 -2.76 1.03
CA ILE A 40 6.43 -2.34 1.62
C ILE A 40 5.27 -3.22 1.13
N GLU A 41 5.22 -3.55 -0.16
CA GLU A 41 4.22 -4.48 -0.72
C GLU A 41 4.23 -5.83 0.02
N SER A 42 5.43 -6.38 0.25
CA SER A 42 5.59 -7.61 1.04
C SER A 42 5.10 -7.44 2.48
N ILE A 43 5.38 -6.31 3.13
CA ILE A 43 4.89 -6.03 4.49
C ILE A 43 3.36 -5.95 4.50
N ILE A 44 2.73 -5.24 3.56
CA ILE A 44 1.27 -5.10 3.48
C ILE A 44 0.59 -6.47 3.32
N LEU A 45 1.16 -7.33 2.47
CA LEU A 45 0.62 -8.67 2.24
C LEU A 45 0.74 -9.57 3.47
N ASN A 46 1.88 -9.53 4.15
CA ASN A 46 2.22 -10.48 5.22
C ASN A 46 1.83 -10.03 6.64
N ALA A 47 1.67 -8.72 6.89
CA ALA A 47 1.42 -8.19 8.24
C ALA A 47 -0.06 -8.23 8.66
N ARG A 48 -0.96 -8.58 7.73
CA ARG A 48 -2.40 -8.60 7.98
C ARG A 48 -2.91 -10.01 8.21
N THR A 49 -4.00 -10.12 8.95
CA THR A 49 -4.81 -11.35 9.03
C THR A 49 -6.03 -11.17 8.13
N THR A 50 -6.25 -12.12 7.21
CA THR A 50 -7.45 -12.10 6.34
C THR A 50 -8.72 -12.21 7.20
N PRO A 51 -9.68 -11.29 7.05
CA PRO A 51 -10.91 -11.32 7.84
C PRO A 51 -11.82 -12.47 7.41
N SER A 52 -12.53 -13.06 8.37
CA SER A 52 -13.50 -14.14 8.12
C SER A 52 -14.80 -13.65 7.48
N LEU A 53 -15.17 -12.39 7.72
CA LEU A 53 -16.37 -11.77 7.16
C LEU A 53 -16.08 -11.21 5.76
N GLU A 54 -16.80 -11.71 4.76
CA GLU A 54 -16.61 -11.34 3.34
C GLU A 54 -16.63 -9.83 3.09
N LYS A 55 -17.52 -9.07 3.75
CA LYS A 55 -17.61 -7.61 3.56
C LYS A 55 -16.35 -6.83 3.96
N PHE A 56 -15.48 -7.43 4.77
CA PHE A 56 -14.22 -6.82 5.21
C PHE A 56 -13.01 -7.32 4.42
N LYS A 57 -13.16 -8.36 3.59
CA LYS A 57 -12.10 -8.78 2.67
C LYS A 57 -11.78 -7.64 1.71
N ILE A 58 -10.50 -7.52 1.39
CA ILE A 58 -9.99 -6.52 0.47
C ILE A 58 -9.87 -7.20 -0.89
N LYS A 59 -10.71 -6.83 -1.85
CA LYS A 59 -10.73 -7.48 -3.19
C LYS A 59 -9.38 -7.50 -3.91
N ALA A 60 -8.54 -6.50 -3.68
CA ALA A 60 -7.20 -6.44 -4.28
C ALA A 60 -6.19 -7.44 -3.67
N LEU A 61 -6.48 -8.04 -2.52
CA LEU A 61 -5.51 -8.80 -1.72
C LEU A 61 -6.04 -10.17 -1.23
N ASP A 62 -7.34 -10.31 -1.01
CA ASP A 62 -8.03 -11.54 -0.59
C ASP A 62 -8.79 -12.11 -1.80
N ASN A 63 -8.17 -13.04 -2.53
CA ASN A 63 -8.86 -13.83 -3.56
C ASN A 63 -9.74 -14.93 -2.93
#